data_AF-A0A1V2LGL2-F1
#
_entry.id   AF-A0A1V2LGL2-F1
#
_cell.length_a   1.000
_cell.length_b   1.000
_cell.length_c   1.000
_cell.angle_alpha   90.00
_cell.angle_beta   90.00
_cell.angle_gamma   90.00
#
_symmetry.space_group_name_H-M   'P 1'
#
loop_
_entity.id
_entity.type
_entity.pdbx_description
1 polymer ?
#
loop_
_entity_poly.entity_id
_entity_poly.type
_entity_poly.pdbx_seq_one_letter_code
_entity_poly.pdbx_strand_id
1 'polypeptide(L)' 'MASAFLCSCAMGLPTSGFPNVTAISLVDDLGERYLTVGNFIVGGVPSSLFAYLTVVTVGYLLMRFSGM' A
#
# COMPACT_ATOMS: atom_id res chain seq x y z
N MET A 1 10.36 0.28 15.81
CA MET A 1 10.43 -0.46 14.52
C MET A 1 9.07 -0.78 13.91
N ALA A 2 8.01 -1.07 14.68
CA ALA A 2 6.66 -1.31 14.12
C ALA A 2 6.12 -0.17 13.24
N SER A 3 6.42 1.09 13.58
CA SER A 3 6.08 2.27 12.77
C SER A 3 6.75 2.27 11.39
N ALA A 4 7.95 1.71 11.24
CA ALA A 4 8.64 1.62 9.95
C ALA A 4 7.92 0.64 9.01
N PHE A 5 7.46 -0.50 9.53
CA PHE A 5 6.65 -1.46 8.76
C PHE A 5 5.33 -0.85 8.30
N LEU A 6 4.67 -0.07 9.16
CA LEU A 6 3.42 0.61 8.81
C LEU A 6 3.61 1.67 7.70
N CYS A 7 4.68 2.46 7.76
CA CYS A 7 4.97 3.46 6.72
C CYS A 7 5.23 2.84 5.34
N SER A 8 5.77 1.62 5.27
CA SER A 8 5.99 0.90 4.01
C SER A 8 4.70 0.36 3.38
N CYS A 9 3.58 0.31 4.10
CA CYS A 9 2.30 -0.22 3.62
C CYS A 9 1.38 0.85 3.00
N ALA A 10 1.83 2.10 2.87
CA ALA A 10 1.04 3.19 2.32
C ALA A 10 0.90 3.06 0.79
N MET A 11 -0.20 2.48 0.32
CA MET A 11 -0.47 2.21 -1.11
C MET A 11 -1.66 3.00 -1.69
N GLY A 12 -2.41 3.71 -0.85
CA GLY A 12 -3.68 4.34 -1.25
C GLY A 12 -3.58 5.59 -2.13
N LEU A 13 -2.38 6.18 -2.30
CA LEU A 13 -2.19 7.40 -3.08
C LEU A 13 -1.20 7.18 -4.24
N PRO A 14 -1.44 7.78 -5.41
CA PRO A 14 -0.53 7.65 -6.54
C PRO A 14 0.86 8.25 -6.28
N THR A 15 0.99 9.11 -5.26
CA THR A 15 2.24 9.75 -4.83
C THR A 15 2.98 8.99 -3.73
N SER A 16 2.44 7.88 -3.22
CA SER A 16 3.03 7.19 -2.06
C SER A 16 4.28 6.37 -2.38
N GLY A 17 4.60 6.16 -3.66
CA GLY A 17 5.84 5.54 -4.10
C GLY A 17 6.13 5.72 -5.58
N PHE A 18 7.41 5.64 -5.95
CA PHE A 18 7.87 5.64 -7.35
C PHE A 18 7.09 4.66 -8.28
N PRO A 19 6.79 3.41 -7.87
CA PRO A 19 5.97 2.51 -8.69
C PRO A 19 4.54 3.05 -8.91
N ASN A 20 3.92 3.66 -7.90
CA ASN A 20 2.58 4.23 -8.03
C ASN A 20 2.55 5.43 -8.99
N VAL A 21 3.57 6.29 -8.95
CA VAL A 21 3.71 7.44 -9.86
C VAL A 21 3.95 6.98 -11.30
N THR A 22 4.73 5.91 -11.46
CA THR A 22 4.99 5.30 -12.78
C THR A 22 3.70 4.71 -13.35
N ALA A 23 2.94 3.99 -12.54
CA ALA A 23 1.71 3.32 -12.96
C ALA A 23 0.59 4.30 -13.38
N ILE A 24 0.42 5.43 -12.69
CA ILE A 24 -0.57 6.46 -13.10
C ILE A 24 -0.16 7.22 -14.38
N SER A 25 1.13 7.21 -14.72
CA SER A 25 1.66 7.90 -15.90
C SER A 25 1.61 7.03 -17.16
N LEU A 26 1.20 5.77 -17.05
CA LEU A 26 1.04 4.87 -18.19
C LEU A 26 -0.21 5.24 -19.00
N VAL A 27 -0.02 5.29 -20.30
CA VAL A 27 -1.03 5.64 -21.30
C VAL A 27 -1.17 4.46 -22.26
N ASP A 28 -2.41 4.16 -22.66
CA ASP A 28 -2.75 3.11 -23.60
C ASP A 28 -2.48 3.52 -25.06
N ASP A 29 -2.49 2.56 -25.97
CA ASP A 29 -2.28 2.78 -27.40
C ASP A 29 -3.30 3.75 -28.02
N LEU A 30 -4.47 3.94 -27.37
CA LEU A 30 -5.49 4.93 -27.72
C LEU A 30 -5.27 6.33 -27.11
N GLY A 31 -4.20 6.54 -26.33
CA GLY A 31 -3.89 7.82 -25.69
C GLY A 31 -4.61 8.09 -24.36
N GLU A 32 -5.37 7.12 -23.83
CA GLU A 32 -6.06 7.24 -22.54
C GLU A 32 -5.24 6.68 -21.37
N ARG A 33 -5.45 7.20 -20.16
CA ARG A 33 -4.71 6.75 -18.96
C ARG A 33 -5.18 5.37 -18.51
N TYR A 34 -4.25 4.43 -18.34
CA TYR A 34 -4.52 3.06 -17.86
C TYR A 34 -5.12 3.03 -16.44
N LEU A 35 -4.71 3.95 -15.59
CA LEU A 35 -5.11 3.99 -14.19
C LEU A 35 -5.57 5.40 -13.82
N THR A 36 -6.78 5.49 -13.29
CA THR A 36 -7.31 6.70 -12.66
C THR A 36 -7.05 6.69 -11.15
N VAL A 37 -7.03 7.87 -10.53
CA VAL A 37 -6.88 8.03 -9.07
C VAL A 37 -7.92 7.20 -8.31
N GLY A 38 -9.13 7.05 -8.86
CA GLY A 38 -10.17 6.19 -8.30
C GLY A 38 -9.76 4.71 -8.19
N ASN A 39 -9.02 4.18 -9.18
CA ASN A 39 -8.56 2.80 -9.17
C ASN A 39 -7.51 2.54 -8.07
N PHE A 40 -6.68 3.55 -7.78
CA PHE A 40 -5.74 3.53 -6.66
C PHE A 40 -6.44 3.55 -5.31
N ILE A 41 -7.53 4.30 -5.17
CA ILE A 41 -8.28 4.35 -3.92
C ILE A 41 -9.03 3.03 -3.72
N VAL A 42 -9.71 2.52 -4.75
CA VAL A 42 -10.50 1.29 -4.67
C VAL A 42 -9.63 0.06 -4.41
N GLY A 43 -8.44 -0.03 -5.00
CA GLY A 43 -7.52 -1.15 -4.75
C GLY A 43 -6.54 -0.94 -3.59
N GLY A 44 -6.04 0.29 -3.44
CA GLY A 44 -4.96 0.64 -2.51
C GLY A 44 -5.41 0.87 -1.07
N VAL A 45 -6.63 1.41 -0.85
CA VAL A 45 -7.17 1.57 0.51
C VAL A 45 -7.44 0.22 1.19
N PRO A 46 -8.15 -0.74 0.56
CA PRO A 46 -8.37 -2.04 1.20
C PRO A 46 -7.06 -2.81 1.39
N SER A 47 -6.11 -2.74 0.45
CA SER A 47 -4.82 -3.41 0.62
C SER A 47 -3.98 -2.82 1.76
N SER A 48 -3.95 -1.49 1.91
CA SER A 48 -3.32 -0.83 3.06
C SER A 48 -3.98 -1.22 4.39
N LEU A 49 -5.30 -1.40 4.43
CA LEU A 49 -6.01 -1.86 5.64
C LEU A 49 -5.66 -3.32 5.98
N PHE A 50 -5.60 -4.22 4.99
CA PHE A 50 -5.16 -5.60 5.19
C PHE A 50 -3.71 -5.68 5.67
N ALA A 51 -2.83 -4.86 5.10
CA ALA A 51 -1.45 -4.78 5.52
C ALA A 51 -1.33 -4.27 6.97
N TYR A 52 -2.09 -3.24 7.34
CA TYR A 52 -2.17 -2.75 8.72
C TYR A 52 -2.59 -3.86 9.69
N LEU A 53 -3.69 -4.57 9.38
CA LEU A 53 -4.16 -5.68 10.20
C LEU A 53 -3.09 -6.77 10.34
N THR A 54 -2.42 -7.13 9.26
CA THR A 54 -1.36 -8.15 9.25
C THR A 54 -0.18 -7.73 10.13
N VAL A 55 0.29 -6.48 10.00
CA VAL A 55 1.39 -5.96 10.82
C VAL A 55 1.01 -5.92 12.30
N VAL A 56 -0.23 -5.54 12.63
CA VAL A 56 -0.71 -5.52 14.02
C VAL A 56 -0.83 -6.93 14.58
N THR A 57 -1.46 -7.87 13.87
CA THR A 57 -1.67 -9.23 14.38
C THR A 57 -0.39 -10.04 14.43
N VAL A 58 0.36 -10.11 13.32
CA VAL A 58 1.60 -10.89 13.23
C VAL A 58 2.71 -10.22 14.03
N GLY A 59 2.84 -8.90 13.96
CA GLY A 59 3.82 -8.16 14.73
C GLY A 59 3.60 -8.30 16.24
N TYR A 60 2.35 -8.21 16.71
CA TYR A 60 2.04 -8.43 18.13
C TYR A 60 2.29 -9.88 18.55
N LEU A 61 1.88 -10.86 17.74
CA LEU A 61 2.14 -12.28 18.03
C LEU A 61 3.63 -12.60 18.11
N LEU A 62 4.43 -12.07 17.18
CA LEU A 62 5.88 -12.26 17.19
C LEU A 62 6.55 -11.60 18.39
N MET A 63 6.13 -10.39 18.78
CA MET A 63 6.62 -9.75 20.01
C MET A 63 6.32 -10.62 21.23
N ARG A 64 5.07 -11.08 21.35
CA ARG A 64 4.63 -11.93 22.46
C ARG A 64 5.36 -13.28 22.52
N PHE A 65 5.64 -13.90 21.37
CA PHE A 65 6.42 -15.14 21.28
C PHE A 65 7.91 -14.94 21.56
N SER A 66 8.46 -13.79 21.16
CA SER A 66 9.86 -13.44 21.39
C SER A 66 10.14 -13.02 22.84
N GLY A 67 9.14 -13.02 23.72
CA GLY A 67 9.27 -12.64 25.12
C GLY A 67 9.45 -11.14 25.36
N MET A 68 9.08 -10.31 24.38
CA MET A 68 9.06 -8.84 24.46
C MET A 68 7.65 -8.31 24.74
#